data_AF-A0A6B3FJK2-F1
#
_entry.id   AF-A0A6B3FJK2-F1
#
_cell.length_a   1.000
_cell.length_b   1.000
_cell.length_c   1.000
_cell.angle_alpha   90.00
_cell.angle_beta   90.00
_cell.angle_gamma   90.00
#
_symmetry.space_group_name_H-M   'P 1'
#
loop_
_entity.id
_entity.type
_entity.pdbx_description
1 polymer ?
#
loop_
_entity_poly.entity_id
_entity_poly.type
_entity_poly.pdbx_seq_one_letter_code
_entity_poly.pdbx_strand_id
1 'polypeptide(L)'
;PTVRRCTVDNPAGVGIAVLDGAGGVFEECEIVSAGQSGVSVRDGGHPRLDRCRIHHASGAGIGVTGDGSGLEAFGCEVYEIKGSGIQVTARASAHLTDCTVHRTSADGVTLDTDAVLTLADCDI
;
A
#
# COMPACT_ATOMS: atom_id res chain seq x y z
N PRO A 1 15.50 -4.73 1.83
CA PRO A 1 15.91 -3.97 3.03
C PRO A 1 14.92 -4.25 4.17
N THR A 2 15.30 -4.01 5.43
CA THR A 2 14.36 -4.02 6.56
C THR A 2 14.31 -2.64 7.17
N VAL A 3 13.10 -2.07 7.26
CA VAL A 3 12.81 -0.79 7.89
C VAL A 3 11.83 -1.06 9.01
N ARG A 4 12.11 -0.55 10.20
CA ARG A 4 11.29 -0.86 11.38
C ARG A 4 11.12 0.34 12.27
N ARG A 5 9.89 0.59 12.75
CA ARG A 5 9.57 1.67 13.69
C ARG A 5 10.07 3.02 13.19
N CYS A 6 9.81 3.30 11.91
CA CYS A 6 10.19 4.54 11.26
C CYS A 6 8.94 5.30 10.81
N THR A 7 9.05 6.63 10.77
CA THR A 7 8.04 7.51 10.18
C THR A 7 8.58 8.02 8.84
N VAL A 8 7.76 7.92 7.80
CA VAL A 8 8.03 8.47 6.48
C VAL A 8 7.00 9.55 6.20
N ASP A 9 7.48 10.79 6.08
CA ASP A 9 6.66 11.97 5.78
C ASP A 9 7.16 12.59 4.47
N ASN A 10 6.32 12.60 3.44
CA ASN A 10 6.68 13.12 2.12
C ASN A 10 5.50 13.85 1.43
N PRO A 11 5.23 15.12 1.79
CA PRO A 11 4.09 15.90 1.26
C PRO A 11 4.19 16.25 -0.21
N ALA A 12 5.36 16.07 -0.83
CA ALA A 12 5.56 16.37 -2.25
C ALA A 12 5.57 15.12 -3.14
N GLY A 13 5.49 13.91 -2.58
CA GLY A 13 5.73 12.69 -3.36
C GLY A 13 5.15 11.41 -2.76
N VAL A 14 5.77 10.29 -3.12
CA VAL A 14 5.44 8.96 -2.62
C VAL A 14 6.10 8.74 -1.26
N GLY A 15 5.40 8.12 -0.31
CA GLY A 15 6.00 7.72 0.96
C GLY A 15 7.06 6.64 0.76
N ILE A 16 6.64 5.44 0.37
CA ILE A 16 7.53 4.31 0.07
C ILE A 16 7.33 3.88 -1.39
N ALA A 17 8.39 3.89 -2.17
CA ALA A 17 8.41 3.34 -3.52
C ALA A 17 9.24 2.05 -3.57
N VAL A 18 8.67 0.98 -4.10
CA VAL A 18 9.33 -0.32 -4.29
C VAL A 18 9.21 -0.69 -5.75
N LEU A 19 10.34 -0.66 -6.46
CA LEU A 19 10.41 -0.65 -7.92
C LEU A 19 11.43 -1.68 -8.41
N ASP A 20 11.40 -2.02 -9.70
CA ASP A 20 12.45 -2.76 -10.41
C ASP A 20 12.86 -4.09 -9.75
N GLY A 21 11.86 -4.91 -9.38
CA GLY A 21 12.12 -6.19 -8.71
C GLY A 21 12.56 -6.06 -7.25
N ALA A 22 12.58 -4.86 -6.67
CA ALA A 22 12.99 -4.66 -5.29
C ALA A 22 11.99 -5.29 -4.32
N GLY A 23 12.53 -5.80 -3.21
CA GLY A 23 11.73 -6.20 -2.05
C GLY A 23 11.95 -5.27 -0.87
N GLY A 24 11.38 -5.66 0.26
CA GLY A 24 11.62 -4.98 1.52
C GLY A 24 10.65 -5.45 2.58
N VAL A 25 11.05 -5.36 3.84
CA VAL A 25 10.18 -5.61 4.98
C VAL A 25 10.06 -4.30 5.74
N PHE A 26 8.82 -3.83 5.92
CA PHE A 26 8.50 -2.63 6.67
C PHE A 26 7.65 -3.03 7.87
N GLU A 27 8.19 -2.88 9.06
CA GLU A 27 7.58 -3.36 10.30
C GLU A 27 7.26 -2.17 11.21
N GLU A 28 6.03 -2.08 11.69
CA GLU A 28 5.61 -1.04 12.65
C GLU A 28 5.95 0.38 12.16
N CYS A 29 5.92 0.61 10.85
CA CYS A 29 6.23 1.90 10.24
C CYS A 29 4.97 2.75 10.08
N GLU A 30 5.16 4.06 10.08
CA GLU A 30 4.10 5.04 9.83
C GLU A 30 4.42 5.82 8.57
N ILE A 31 3.53 5.77 7.58
CA ILE A 31 3.64 6.50 6.34
C ILE A 31 2.54 7.55 6.35
N VAL A 32 2.94 8.81 6.40
CA VAL A 32 2.04 9.94 6.65
C VAL A 32 2.23 11.03 5.60
N SER A 33 1.15 11.76 5.33
CA SER A 33 1.17 12.99 4.53
C SER A 33 1.79 12.80 3.14
N ALA A 34 1.63 11.63 2.51
CA ALA A 34 2.16 11.43 1.16
C ALA A 34 1.41 12.35 0.16
N GLY A 35 2.15 13.20 -0.56
CA GLY A 35 1.61 14.05 -1.62
C GLY A 35 1.06 13.26 -2.81
N GLN A 36 1.48 12.00 -2.94
CA GLN A 36 1.00 11.02 -3.92
C GLN A 36 0.52 9.77 -3.17
N SER A 37 0.98 8.57 -3.57
CA SER A 37 0.65 7.33 -2.87
C SER A 37 1.43 7.17 -1.57
N GLY A 38 0.81 6.58 -0.55
CA GLY A 38 1.50 6.18 0.68
C GLY A 38 2.57 5.14 0.38
N VAL A 39 2.15 3.99 -0.16
CA VAL A 39 3.04 2.95 -0.67
C VAL A 39 2.76 2.75 -2.16
N SER A 40 3.80 2.77 -2.99
CA SER A 40 3.71 2.48 -4.43
C SER A 40 4.64 1.32 -4.77
N VAL A 41 4.07 0.26 -5.35
CA VAL A 41 4.80 -0.92 -5.82
C VAL A 41 4.61 -1.04 -7.33
N ARG A 42 5.73 -1.09 -8.07
CA ARG A 42 5.72 -1.17 -9.54
C ARG A 42 6.87 -2.02 -10.05
N ASP A 43 6.84 -2.33 -11.35
CA ASP A 43 7.96 -2.90 -12.10
C ASP A 43 8.55 -4.17 -11.43
N GLY A 44 7.68 -5.04 -10.93
CA GLY A 44 8.05 -6.31 -10.28
C GLY A 44 8.40 -6.20 -8.80
N GLY A 45 8.09 -5.08 -8.13
CA GLY A 45 8.36 -4.93 -6.71
C GLY A 45 7.53 -5.87 -5.83
N HIS A 46 8.11 -6.31 -4.70
CA HIS A 46 7.49 -7.24 -3.74
C HIS A 46 7.81 -6.89 -2.28
N PRO A 47 7.26 -5.81 -1.70
CA PRO A 47 7.43 -5.54 -0.28
C PRO A 47 6.43 -6.31 0.59
N ARG A 48 6.85 -6.51 1.84
CA ARG A 48 6.02 -6.96 2.94
C ARG A 48 5.85 -5.84 3.96
N LEU A 49 4.60 -5.53 4.29
CA LEU A 49 4.21 -4.60 5.34
C LEU A 49 3.69 -5.39 6.54
N ASP A 50 4.18 -5.09 7.74
CA ASP A 50 3.77 -5.75 8.98
C ASP A 50 3.45 -4.68 10.03
N ARG A 51 2.18 -4.60 10.44
CA ARG A 51 1.69 -3.65 11.45
C ARG A 51 2.00 -2.19 11.11
N CYS A 52 1.98 -1.85 9.82
CA CYS A 52 2.20 -0.50 9.33
C CYS A 52 0.92 0.33 9.32
N ARG A 53 1.06 1.64 9.51
CA ARG A 53 -0.03 2.61 9.35
C ARG A 53 0.24 3.50 8.15
N ILE A 54 -0.71 3.60 7.25
CA ILE A 54 -0.64 4.45 6.06
C ILE A 54 -1.80 5.43 6.10
N HIS A 55 -1.51 6.73 6.19
CA HIS A 55 -2.56 7.72 6.30
C HIS A 55 -2.24 9.08 5.72
N HIS A 56 -3.29 9.88 5.50
CA HIS A 56 -3.18 11.24 4.98
C HIS A 56 -2.48 11.31 3.60
N ALA A 57 -2.58 10.24 2.81
CA ALA A 57 -2.09 10.23 1.43
C ALA A 57 -3.08 10.95 0.51
N SER A 58 -2.56 11.76 -0.42
CA SER A 58 -3.38 12.48 -1.39
C SER A 58 -3.76 11.61 -2.60
N GLY A 59 -2.95 10.60 -2.91
CA GLY A 59 -3.25 9.54 -3.88
C GLY A 59 -3.80 8.29 -3.21
N ALA A 60 -3.45 7.11 -3.72
CA ALA A 60 -3.82 5.84 -3.10
C ALA A 60 -3.06 5.60 -1.79
N GLY A 61 -3.69 4.94 -0.80
CA GLY A 61 -3.00 4.50 0.41
C GLY A 61 -1.90 3.50 0.06
N ILE A 62 -2.30 2.38 -0.52
CA ILE A 62 -1.40 1.38 -1.11
C ILE A 62 -1.75 1.23 -2.59
N GLY A 63 -0.79 1.47 -3.48
CA GLY A 63 -0.91 1.26 -4.91
C GLY A 63 0.06 0.20 -5.40
N VAL A 64 -0.45 -0.87 -6.01
CA VAL A 64 0.34 -1.95 -6.63
C VAL A 64 -0.03 -2.01 -8.11
N THR A 65 0.94 -1.84 -9.01
CA THR A 65 0.65 -1.85 -10.44
C THR A 65 1.74 -2.49 -11.26
N GLY A 66 1.33 -3.21 -12.29
CA GLY A 66 2.23 -3.78 -13.29
C GLY A 66 2.47 -5.26 -13.05
N ASP A 67 2.74 -5.94 -14.16
CA ASP A 67 2.91 -7.37 -14.20
C ASP A 67 4.05 -7.82 -13.30
N GLY A 68 3.84 -8.92 -12.57
CA GLY A 68 4.79 -9.41 -11.59
C GLY A 68 4.95 -8.51 -10.35
N SER A 69 4.23 -7.40 -10.19
CA SER A 69 4.27 -6.62 -8.95
C SER A 69 3.35 -7.25 -7.90
N GLY A 70 3.84 -7.34 -6.66
CA GLY A 70 3.12 -7.96 -5.55
C GLY A 70 3.23 -7.16 -4.27
N LEU A 71 2.26 -7.28 -3.36
CA LEU A 71 2.37 -6.74 -2.00
C LEU A 71 1.77 -7.71 -0.99
N GLU A 72 2.48 -7.90 0.13
CA GLU A 72 1.96 -8.58 1.31
C GLU A 72 1.77 -7.55 2.42
N ALA A 73 0.60 -7.56 3.05
CA ALA A 73 0.31 -6.72 4.21
C ALA A 73 -0.34 -7.53 5.32
N PHE A 74 0.21 -7.43 6.53
CA PHE A 74 -0.27 -8.12 7.72
C PHE A 74 -0.51 -7.12 8.83
N GLY A 75 -1.70 -7.10 9.44
CA GLY A 75 -1.99 -6.23 10.58
C GLY A 75 -1.93 -4.72 10.27
N CYS A 76 -2.08 -4.34 8.99
CA CYS A 76 -1.86 -2.95 8.56
C CYS A 76 -3.16 -2.12 8.59
N GLU A 77 -3.02 -0.83 8.82
CA GLU A 77 -4.12 0.12 8.83
C GLU A 77 -3.94 1.20 7.76
N VAL A 78 -4.94 1.38 6.91
CA VAL A 78 -4.95 2.39 5.83
C VAL A 78 -6.14 3.33 6.05
N TYR A 79 -5.87 4.61 6.31
CA TYR A 79 -6.93 5.54 6.71
C TYR A 79 -6.70 7.01 6.33
N GLU A 80 -7.77 7.82 6.29
CA GLU A 80 -7.69 9.24 5.92
C GLU A 80 -7.00 9.42 4.56
N ILE A 81 -7.44 8.65 3.57
CA ILE A 81 -6.86 8.63 2.23
C ILE A 81 -7.75 9.43 1.30
N LYS A 82 -7.20 10.38 0.56
CA LYS A 82 -7.99 11.17 -0.41
C LYS A 82 -8.28 10.40 -1.70
N GLY A 83 -7.39 9.49 -2.11
CA GLY A 83 -7.64 8.56 -3.21
C GLY A 83 -8.25 7.24 -2.73
N SER A 84 -8.01 6.17 -3.48
CA SER A 84 -8.43 4.82 -3.08
C SER A 84 -7.61 4.30 -1.90
N GLY A 85 -8.21 3.56 -0.98
CA GLY A 85 -7.48 2.95 0.13
C GLY A 85 -6.40 1.99 -0.38
N ILE A 86 -6.85 0.96 -1.09
CA ILE A 86 -5.99 0.00 -1.80
C ILE A 86 -6.31 0.06 -3.29
N GLN A 87 -5.28 0.13 -4.13
CA GLN A 87 -5.42 0.10 -5.58
C GLN A 87 -4.48 -0.97 -6.15
N VAL A 88 -5.03 -1.96 -6.83
CA VAL A 88 -4.26 -3.02 -7.52
C VAL A 88 -4.63 -3.01 -8.99
N THR A 89 -3.65 -2.85 -9.88
CA THR A 89 -3.90 -2.70 -11.32
C THR A 89 -2.89 -3.45 -12.18
N ALA A 90 -3.22 -3.67 -13.45
CA ALA A 90 -2.30 -4.14 -14.49
C ALA A 90 -1.60 -5.47 -14.14
N ARG A 91 -2.39 -6.51 -13.86
CA ARG A 91 -1.95 -7.88 -13.48
C ARG A 91 -1.12 -7.93 -12.20
N ALA A 92 -1.12 -6.87 -11.40
CA ALA A 92 -0.51 -6.89 -10.09
C ALA A 92 -1.33 -7.77 -9.11
N SER A 93 -0.65 -8.19 -8.05
CA SER A 93 -1.27 -8.97 -6.97
C SER A 93 -1.09 -8.30 -5.61
N ALA A 94 -2.05 -8.46 -4.71
CA ALA A 94 -1.90 -8.07 -3.32
C ALA A 94 -2.58 -9.06 -2.38
N HIS A 95 -1.97 -9.29 -1.23
CA HIS A 95 -2.48 -10.17 -0.17
C HIS A 95 -2.49 -9.39 1.13
N LEU A 96 -3.68 -9.15 1.67
CA LEU A 96 -3.88 -8.46 2.94
C LEU A 96 -4.48 -9.46 3.94
N THR A 97 -3.93 -9.46 5.15
CA THR A 97 -4.39 -10.29 6.26
C THR A 97 -4.47 -9.43 7.51
N ASP A 98 -5.56 -9.53 8.28
CA ASP A 98 -5.79 -8.75 9.50
C ASP A 98 -5.64 -7.22 9.27
N CYS A 99 -6.07 -6.72 8.11
CA CYS A 99 -5.90 -5.31 7.73
C CYS A 99 -7.21 -4.52 7.84
N THR A 100 -7.09 -3.24 8.15
CA THR A 100 -8.23 -2.32 8.20
C THR A 100 -8.04 -1.19 7.19
N VAL A 101 -9.04 -0.97 6.34
CA VAL A 101 -9.09 0.14 5.39
C VAL A 101 -10.33 0.95 5.71
N HIS A 102 -10.21 2.24 5.97
CA HIS A 102 -11.37 3.08 6.29
C HIS A 102 -11.13 4.55 6.01
N ARG A 103 -12.20 5.37 6.01
CA ARG A 103 -12.10 6.82 5.79
C ARG A 103 -11.31 7.17 4.51
N THR A 104 -11.73 6.57 3.41
CA THR A 104 -11.24 6.90 2.06
C THR A 104 -12.23 7.86 1.39
N SER A 105 -11.73 8.87 0.67
CA SER A 105 -12.60 9.79 -0.07
C SER A 105 -13.03 9.23 -1.43
N ALA A 106 -12.30 8.25 -1.96
CA ALA A 106 -12.71 7.41 -3.09
C ALA A 106 -13.06 5.99 -2.60
N ASP A 107 -12.90 4.98 -3.45
CA ASP A 107 -13.19 3.59 -3.11
C ASP A 107 -12.22 3.05 -2.02
N GLY A 108 -12.73 2.22 -1.10
CA GLY A 108 -11.88 1.52 -0.14
C GLY A 108 -10.88 0.60 -0.84
N VAL A 109 -11.33 -0.11 -1.88
CA VAL A 109 -10.52 -0.99 -2.71
C VAL A 109 -10.88 -0.80 -4.18
N THR A 110 -9.87 -0.62 -5.02
CA THR A 110 -9.99 -0.58 -6.48
C THR A 110 -9.14 -1.69 -7.12
N LEU A 111 -9.75 -2.51 -7.97
CA LEU A 111 -9.09 -3.52 -8.80
C LEU A 111 -9.34 -3.23 -10.27
N ASP A 112 -8.31 -3.32 -11.09
CA ASP A 112 -8.44 -3.14 -12.54
C ASP A 112 -7.41 -3.96 -13.34
N THR A 113 -7.69 -4.19 -14.63
CA THR A 113 -6.77 -4.82 -15.60
C THR A 113 -6.18 -6.12 -15.06
N ASP A 114 -7.01 -7.14 -14.89
CA ASP A 114 -6.64 -8.49 -14.44
C ASP A 114 -5.87 -8.55 -13.10
N ALA A 115 -6.04 -7.53 -12.25
CA ALA A 115 -5.47 -7.51 -10.91
C ALA A 115 -6.10 -8.57 -9.99
N VAL A 116 -5.30 -9.09 -9.07
CA VAL A 116 -5.72 -10.07 -8.08
C VAL A 116 -5.52 -9.50 -6.68
N LEU A 117 -6.57 -9.49 -5.87
CA LEU A 117 -6.49 -9.14 -4.46
C LEU A 117 -7.09 -10.25 -3.61
N THR A 118 -6.32 -10.69 -2.62
CA THR A 118 -6.78 -11.61 -1.58
C THR A 118 -6.88 -10.86 -0.26
N LEU A 119 -8.02 -10.99 0.41
CA LEU A 119 -8.29 -10.42 1.72
C LEU A 119 -8.64 -11.55 2.68
N ALA A 120 -7.97 -11.60 3.82
CA ALA A 120 -8.29 -12.50 4.92
C ALA A 120 -8.44 -11.68 6.21
N ASP A 121 -9.55 -11.87 6.93
CA ASP A 121 -9.79 -11.21 8.22
C ASP A 121 -9.63 -9.67 8.17
N CYS A 122 -10.03 -9.07 7.04
CA CYS A 122 -9.92 -7.63 6.81
C CYS A 122 -11.25 -6.91 7.03
N ASP A 123 -11.17 -5.65 7.46
CA ASP A 123 -12.29 -4.71 7.61
C ASP A 123 -12.10 -3.55 6.63
N ILE A 124 -13.10 -3.25 5.77
CA ILE A 124 -12.98 -2.34 4.61
C ILE A 124 -14.19 -1.41 4.52
#